data_AF-A0A951H349-F1
#
_entry.id   AF-A0A951H349-F1
#
_cell.length_a   1.000
_cell.length_b   1.000
_cell.length_c   1.000
_cell.angle_alpha   90.00
_cell.angle_beta   90.00
_cell.angle_gamma   90.00
#
_symmetry.space_group_name_H-M   'P 1'
#
loop_
_entity.id
_entity.type
_entity.pdbx_description
1 polymer ?
#
loop_
_entity_poly.entity_id
_entity_poly.type
_entity_poly.pdbx_seq_one_letter_code
_entity_poly.pdbx_strand_id
1 'polypeptide(L)'
;MVIPILPASAPFTSEQRAWLNGFLAGLVALDNSAAPTSGHGANGASSNGVAAAAITTNGVTPAPVAGASAADEDEDFAWHDPNLEISERLQLAEGKPIQLKLMAAMAQLDCGQCGYLCKTYAEAIANGEEKSLNKCVPGGKETSKKLKELVAAP
;
A
#
# COMPACT_ATOMS: atom_id res chain seq x y z
N MET A 1 -20.36 -18.73 17.69
CA MET A 1 -20.36 -17.31 17.29
C MET A 1 -18.92 -16.97 16.95
N VAL A 2 -18.55 -16.94 15.67
CA VAL A 2 -17.17 -16.66 15.23
C VAL A 2 -16.95 -15.15 15.37
N ILE A 3 -15.93 -14.77 16.12
CA ILE A 3 -15.52 -13.37 16.27
C ILE A 3 -15.02 -12.90 14.89
N PRO A 4 -15.62 -11.87 14.27
CA PRO A 4 -15.18 -11.40 12.97
C PRO A 4 -13.77 -10.81 13.09
N ILE A 5 -12.81 -11.47 12.43
CA ILE A 5 -11.40 -11.07 12.43
C ILE A 5 -11.17 -9.92 11.43
N LEU A 6 -12.04 -9.80 10.41
CA LEU A 6 -12.03 -8.66 9.49
C LEU A 6 -13.01 -7.55 9.87
N PRO A 7 -12.57 -6.27 9.84
CA PRO A 7 -13.45 -5.13 10.07
C PRO A 7 -14.46 -4.92 8.92
N ALA A 8 -15.60 -4.33 9.25
CA ALA A 8 -16.69 -4.02 8.30
C ALA A 8 -16.32 -2.96 7.24
N SER A 9 -15.23 -2.22 7.44
CA SER A 9 -14.68 -1.26 6.47
C SER A 9 -13.82 -1.88 5.36
N ALA A 10 -13.50 -3.18 5.43
CA ALA A 10 -12.69 -3.82 4.40
C ALA A 10 -13.44 -3.89 3.03
N PRO A 11 -12.78 -3.58 1.90
CA PRO A 11 -13.41 -3.51 0.57
C PRO A 11 -13.60 -4.92 -0.05
N PHE A 12 -14.20 -5.84 0.70
CA PHE A 12 -14.49 -7.21 0.27
C PHE A 12 -15.99 -7.44 0.21
N THR A 13 -16.41 -8.23 -0.78
CA THR A 13 -17.79 -8.72 -0.86
C THR A 13 -18.13 -9.61 0.34
N SER A 14 -19.41 -9.77 0.63
CA SER A 14 -19.90 -10.58 1.75
C SER A 14 -19.41 -12.03 1.70
N GLU A 15 -19.35 -12.61 0.50
CA GLU A 15 -18.88 -13.99 0.28
C GLU A 15 -17.37 -14.12 0.49
N GLN A 16 -16.57 -13.16 -0.01
CA GLN A 16 -15.12 -13.13 0.21
C GLN A 16 -14.80 -12.99 1.71
N ARG A 17 -15.59 -12.20 2.44
CA ARG A 17 -15.46 -12.05 3.89
C ARG A 17 -15.76 -13.34 4.63
N ALA A 18 -16.80 -14.07 4.23
CA ALA A 18 -17.16 -15.34 4.85
C ALA A 18 -16.04 -16.38 4.64
N TRP A 19 -15.53 -16.49 3.41
CA TRP A 19 -14.39 -17.36 3.08
C TRP A 19 -13.14 -16.99 3.89
N LEU A 20 -12.78 -15.71 3.94
CA LEU A 20 -11.57 -15.24 4.60
C LEU A 20 -11.63 -15.36 6.13
N ASN A 21 -12.79 -15.09 6.74
CA ASN A 21 -12.98 -15.32 8.18
C ASN A 21 -12.84 -16.81 8.53
N GLY A 22 -13.34 -17.73 7.69
CA GLY A 22 -13.17 -19.16 7.89
C GLY A 22 -11.71 -19.61 7.75
N PHE A 23 -10.99 -19.09 6.75
CA PHE A 23 -9.56 -19.36 6.55
C PHE A 23 -8.70 -18.88 7.73
N LEU A 24 -8.89 -17.64 8.18
CA LEU A 24 -8.16 -17.06 9.31
C LEU A 24 -8.49 -17.77 10.63
N ALA A 25 -9.75 -18.14 10.85
CA ALA A 25 -10.15 -18.93 12.01
C ALA A 25 -9.45 -20.31 12.00
N GLY A 26 -9.30 -20.95 10.84
CA GLY A 26 -8.55 -22.19 10.70
C GLY A 26 -7.06 -22.03 11.06
N LEU A 27 -6.43 -20.95 10.56
CA LEU A 27 -5.02 -20.65 10.82
C LEU A 27 -4.74 -20.39 12.32
N VAL A 28 -5.62 -19.63 12.98
CA VAL A 28 -5.50 -19.35 14.43
C VAL A 28 -5.80 -20.59 15.27
N ALA A 29 -6.75 -21.43 14.85
CA ALA A 29 -7.04 -22.69 15.53
C ALA A 29 -5.88 -23.70 15.44
N LEU A 30 -5.17 -23.74 14.30
CA LEU A 30 -3.97 -24.56 14.11
C LEU A 30 -2.81 -24.14 15.04
N ASP A 31 -2.67 -22.84 15.30
CA ASP A 31 -1.66 -22.29 16.22
C ASP A 31 -1.95 -22.65 17.69
N ASN A 32 -3.23 -22.78 18.07
CA ASN A 32 -3.66 -23.04 19.45
C ASN A 32 -3.94 -24.52 19.78
N SER A 33 -3.55 -25.47 18.91
CA SER A 33 -3.88 -26.89 19.05
C SER A 33 -2.80 -27.70 19.79
N ALA A 34 -2.87 -27.72 21.13
CA ALA A 34 -2.47 -28.89 21.92
C ALA A 34 -3.67 -29.89 21.94
N ALA A 35 -3.48 -31.08 21.36
CA ALA A 35 -4.48 -32.12 21.10
C ALA A 35 -5.01 -32.85 22.39
N PRO A 36 -6.09 -33.70 22.39
CA PRO A 36 -6.60 -34.46 21.22
C PRO A 36 -8.14 -34.75 21.07
N THR A 37 -8.45 -35.37 19.91
CA THR A 37 -9.67 -36.10 19.43
C THR A 37 -10.90 -35.23 19.11
N SER A 38 -11.63 -35.35 17.98
CA SER A 38 -12.10 -36.51 17.20
C SER A 38 -12.39 -36.13 15.72
N GLY A 39 -12.39 -37.12 14.82
CA GLY A 39 -12.30 -37.04 13.33
C GLY A 39 -13.33 -36.17 12.58
N HIS A 40 -13.10 -35.81 11.31
CA HIS A 40 -13.13 -36.70 10.13
C HIS A 40 -12.26 -36.18 8.96
N GLY A 41 -11.64 -37.12 8.23
CA GLY A 41 -11.47 -37.03 6.76
C GLY A 41 -10.17 -36.45 6.22
N ALA A 42 -9.22 -37.33 5.89
CA ALA A 42 -7.92 -37.03 5.29
C ALA A 42 -7.97 -36.67 3.80
N ASN A 43 -7.03 -35.82 3.36
CA ASN A 43 -6.27 -35.79 2.09
C ASN A 43 -5.24 -34.65 2.27
N GLY A 44 -3.94 -34.85 2.51
CA GLY A 44 -2.95 -35.40 1.58
C GLY A 44 -1.77 -34.41 1.48
N ALA A 45 -0.69 -34.73 2.20
CA ALA A 45 0.71 -34.28 2.13
C ALA A 45 1.12 -33.01 1.34
N SER A 46 1.85 -32.11 2.01
CA SER A 46 3.19 -31.69 1.56
C SER A 46 3.97 -31.03 2.70
N SER A 47 4.94 -31.77 3.24
CA SER A 47 5.92 -31.28 4.20
C SER A 47 7.01 -30.51 3.47
N ASN A 48 7.08 -29.20 3.68
CA ASN A 48 8.33 -28.45 3.56
C ASN A 48 8.45 -27.54 4.78
N GLY A 49 9.26 -27.98 5.73
CA GLY A 49 9.61 -27.22 6.92
C GLY A 49 10.51 -26.05 6.54
N VAL A 50 10.05 -24.84 6.85
CA VAL A 50 10.90 -23.68 7.05
C VAL A 50 10.65 -23.18 8.46
N ALA A 51 11.75 -22.98 9.19
CA ALA A 51 11.78 -22.72 10.62
C ALA A 51 10.96 -21.48 11.01
N ALA A 52 10.29 -21.60 12.15
CA ALA A 52 9.56 -20.53 12.82
C ALA A 52 10.49 -19.35 13.15
N ALA A 53 10.26 -18.21 12.51
CA ALA A 53 10.73 -16.92 13.00
C ALA A 53 9.62 -16.32 13.87
N ALA A 54 9.88 -16.24 15.17
CA ALA A 54 9.00 -15.61 16.14
C ALA A 54 8.79 -14.13 15.79
N ILE A 55 7.57 -13.77 15.40
CA ILE A 55 7.15 -12.37 15.28
C ILE A 55 6.58 -11.98 16.64
N THR A 56 7.39 -11.27 17.41
CA THR A 56 6.96 -10.57 18.63
C THR A 56 6.07 -9.39 18.22
N THR A 57 4.75 -9.53 18.37
CA THR A 57 3.80 -8.44 18.19
C THR A 57 3.76 -7.61 19.47
N ASN A 58 4.70 -6.67 19.61
CA ASN A 58 4.49 -5.56 20.52
C ASN A 58 3.41 -4.65 19.94
N GLY A 59 2.38 -4.38 20.75
CA GLY A 59 1.23 -3.58 20.40
C GLY A 59 1.62 -2.22 19.84
N VAL A 60 1.23 -1.97 18.60
CA VAL A 60 1.14 -0.63 18.05
C VAL A 60 -0.33 -0.27 18.04
N THR A 61 -0.75 0.52 19.03
CA THR A 61 -1.94 1.35 18.90
C THR A 61 -1.62 2.44 17.89
N PRO A 62 -2.23 2.50 16.69
CA PRO A 62 -2.11 3.69 15.89
C PRO A 62 -2.87 4.82 16.61
N ALA A 63 -2.12 5.81 17.07
CA ALA A 63 -2.67 7.09 17.48
C ALA A 63 -3.37 7.74 16.26
N PRO A 64 -4.48 8.46 16.45
CA PRO A 64 -5.11 9.19 15.36
C PRO A 64 -4.18 10.34 14.96
N VAL A 65 -3.56 10.25 13.78
CA VAL A 65 -2.93 11.43 13.17
C VAL A 65 -4.05 12.35 12.69
N ALA A 66 -4.33 13.36 13.49
CA ALA A 66 -5.11 14.51 13.10
C ALA A 66 -4.36 15.24 11.98
N GLY A 67 -4.88 15.14 10.76
CA GLY A 67 -4.36 15.77 9.56
C GLY A 67 -5.31 15.64 8.39
N ALA A 68 -6.62 15.59 8.65
CA ALA A 68 -7.63 15.73 7.61
C ALA A 68 -7.89 17.22 7.40
N SER A 69 -7.09 17.84 6.55
CA SER A 69 -7.48 19.08 5.87
C SER A 69 -8.09 18.69 4.54
N ALA A 70 -9.33 19.14 4.34
CA ALA A 70 -10.13 18.93 3.15
C ALA A 70 -9.42 19.47 1.90
N ALA A 71 -9.23 18.60 0.91
CA ALA A 71 -9.03 18.94 -0.49
C ALA A 71 -9.32 17.68 -1.34
N ASP A 72 -10.54 17.63 -1.86
CA ASP A 72 -11.01 16.82 -2.99
C ASP A 72 -10.64 15.32 -2.91
N GLU A 73 -11.47 14.61 -2.17
CA GLU A 73 -11.64 13.17 -2.22
C GLU A 73 -12.17 12.83 -3.63
N ASP A 74 -11.51 11.92 -4.35
CA ASP A 74 -11.89 11.37 -5.67
C ASP A 74 -11.37 12.05 -6.96
N GLU A 75 -10.25 12.79 -6.95
CA GLU A 75 -9.55 13.08 -8.22
C GLU A 75 -8.82 11.82 -8.74
N ASP A 76 -9.57 10.93 -9.40
CA ASP A 76 -9.05 9.80 -10.16
C ASP A 76 -8.31 10.32 -11.41
N PHE A 77 -7.04 10.70 -11.21
CA PHE A 77 -6.24 11.26 -12.29
C PHE A 77 -5.98 10.19 -13.35
N ALA A 78 -6.20 10.53 -14.62
CA ALA A 78 -5.97 9.61 -15.74
C ALA A 78 -4.55 9.00 -15.82
N TRP A 79 -3.56 9.63 -15.17
CA TRP A 79 -2.18 9.15 -15.09
C TRP A 79 -1.87 8.35 -13.82
N HIS A 80 -2.81 8.17 -12.89
CA HIS A 80 -2.62 7.46 -11.63
C HIS A 80 -2.75 5.93 -11.78
N ASP A 81 -2.00 5.38 -12.73
CA ASP A 81 -1.95 3.95 -13.01
C ASP A 81 -0.48 3.47 -12.99
N PRO A 82 -0.13 2.50 -12.12
CA PRO A 82 1.22 1.97 -12.04
C PRO A 82 1.65 1.18 -13.29
N ASN A 83 0.72 0.80 -14.16
CA ASN A 83 1.02 0.07 -15.39
C ASN A 83 1.37 0.98 -16.57
N LEU A 84 1.08 2.28 -16.49
CA LEU A 84 1.49 3.25 -17.52
C LEU A 84 3.00 3.50 -17.43
N GLU A 85 3.64 3.87 -18.53
CA GLU A 85 5.04 4.31 -18.49
C GLU A 85 5.15 5.76 -18.00
N ILE A 86 6.30 6.13 -17.41
CA ILE A 86 6.51 7.49 -16.86
C ILE A 86 6.28 8.58 -17.91
N SER A 87 6.69 8.33 -19.15
CA SER A 87 6.56 9.28 -20.25
C SER A 87 5.10 9.52 -20.63
N GLU A 88 4.28 8.47 -20.59
CA GLU A 88 2.85 8.54 -20.90
C GLU A 88 2.08 9.24 -19.77
N ARG A 89 2.39 8.93 -18.52
CA ARG A 89 1.84 9.65 -17.35
C ARG A 89 2.12 11.15 -17.41
N LEU A 90 3.34 11.53 -17.81
CA LEU A 90 3.71 12.93 -17.92
C LEU A 90 2.95 13.67 -19.03
N GLN A 91 2.67 13.01 -20.16
CA GLN A 91 1.84 13.58 -21.23
C GLN A 91 0.41 13.83 -20.75
N LEU A 92 -0.17 12.87 -20.03
CA LEU A 92 -1.49 13.01 -19.41
C LEU A 92 -1.54 14.10 -18.32
N ALA A 93 -0.38 14.47 -17.77
CA ALA A 93 -0.22 15.56 -16.82
C ALA A 93 0.25 16.88 -17.46
N GLU A 94 0.34 16.97 -18.79
CA GLU A 94 0.65 18.24 -19.45
C GLU A 94 -0.40 19.30 -19.14
N GLY A 95 0.05 20.56 -19.02
CA GLY A 95 -0.81 21.69 -18.62
C GLY A 95 -1.23 21.71 -17.15
N LYS A 96 -1.04 20.63 -16.38
CA LYS A 96 -1.34 20.60 -14.94
C LYS A 96 -0.28 21.38 -14.11
N PRO A 97 -0.61 21.79 -12.87
CA PRO A 97 0.35 22.41 -11.95
C PRO A 97 1.55 21.50 -11.67
N ILE A 98 2.67 22.09 -11.26
CA ILE A 98 3.95 21.39 -11.08
C ILE A 98 3.84 20.24 -10.07
N GLN A 99 3.05 20.39 -9.01
CA GLN A 99 2.75 19.36 -8.02
C GLN A 99 2.22 18.08 -8.70
N LEU A 100 1.25 18.20 -9.60
CA LEU A 100 0.65 17.05 -10.27
C LEU A 100 1.60 16.45 -11.33
N LYS A 101 2.41 17.27 -11.99
CA LYS A 101 3.46 16.79 -12.91
C LYS A 101 4.54 16.01 -12.16
N LEU A 102 4.97 16.50 -11.01
CA LEU A 102 5.91 15.81 -10.12
C LEU A 102 5.30 14.49 -9.63
N MET A 103 4.01 14.49 -9.28
CA MET A 103 3.30 13.26 -8.89
C MET A 103 3.24 12.26 -10.05
N ALA A 104 2.90 12.68 -11.26
CA ALA A 104 2.85 11.82 -12.45
C ALA A 104 4.22 11.19 -12.82
N ALA A 105 5.33 11.85 -12.46
CA ALA A 105 6.68 11.30 -12.61
C ALA A 105 7.00 10.15 -11.62
N MET A 106 6.14 9.87 -10.64
CA MET A 106 6.32 8.81 -9.64
C MET A 106 5.72 7.48 -10.11
N ALA A 107 5.90 6.44 -9.30
CA ALA A 107 5.46 5.07 -9.61
C ALA A 107 3.95 4.81 -9.42
N GLN A 108 3.16 5.76 -8.91
CA GLN A 108 1.70 5.64 -8.71
C GLN A 108 1.24 4.46 -7.83
N LEU A 109 2.08 4.03 -6.88
CA LEU A 109 1.77 2.90 -5.99
C LEU A 109 1.31 3.32 -4.59
N ASP A 110 1.49 4.60 -4.22
CA ASP A 110 1.22 5.11 -2.88
C ASP A 110 1.75 4.23 -1.73
N CYS A 111 2.89 3.58 -1.98
CA CYS A 111 3.40 2.51 -1.13
C CYS A 111 3.92 2.97 0.25
N GLY A 112 4.07 4.29 0.47
CA GLY A 112 4.52 4.86 1.75
C GLY A 112 5.98 4.58 2.15
N GLN A 113 6.76 3.84 1.35
CA GLN A 113 8.12 3.41 1.72
C GLN A 113 9.10 4.58 1.98
N CYS A 114 8.85 5.74 1.37
CA CYS A 114 9.63 6.95 1.57
C CYS A 114 9.16 7.84 2.72
N GLY A 115 8.10 7.45 3.43
CA GLY A 115 7.42 8.27 4.42
C GLY A 115 6.38 9.24 3.84
N TYR A 116 6.06 9.14 2.55
CA TYR A 116 5.09 9.98 1.86
C TYR A 116 4.17 9.15 0.95
N LEU A 117 2.99 9.68 0.66
CA LEU A 117 2.17 9.26 -0.48
C LEU A 117 2.66 9.98 -1.74
N CYS A 118 2.29 9.50 -2.93
CA CYS A 118 2.76 10.11 -4.18
C CYS A 118 2.37 11.60 -4.25
N LYS A 119 1.13 11.92 -3.87
CA LYS A 119 0.62 13.30 -3.78
C LYS A 119 1.43 14.16 -2.81
N THR A 120 1.55 13.70 -1.56
CA THR A 120 2.21 14.49 -0.50
C THR A 120 3.71 14.64 -0.73
N TYR A 121 4.37 13.66 -1.36
CA TYR A 121 5.77 13.79 -1.76
C TYR A 121 5.94 14.86 -2.85
N ALA A 122 5.04 14.88 -3.83
CA ALA A 122 5.09 15.84 -4.93
C ALA A 122 4.83 17.27 -4.45
N GLU A 123 3.87 17.44 -3.53
CA GLU A 123 3.60 18.70 -2.86
C GLU A 123 4.79 19.17 -2.02
N ALA A 124 5.39 18.29 -1.20
CA ALA A 124 6.56 18.61 -0.40
C ALA A 124 7.77 19.04 -1.27
N ILE A 125 7.97 18.42 -2.43
CA ILE A 125 8.99 18.84 -3.40
C ILE A 125 8.66 20.23 -3.97
N ALA A 126 7.41 20.43 -4.41
CA ALA A 126 6.99 21.70 -5.01
C ALA A 126 7.04 22.88 -4.02
N ASN A 127 6.74 22.64 -2.75
CA ASN A 127 6.81 23.62 -1.67
C ASN A 127 8.25 23.84 -1.16
N GLY A 128 9.21 23.00 -1.57
CA GLY A 128 10.60 23.05 -1.12
C GLY A 128 10.84 22.48 0.29
N GLU A 129 9.84 21.83 0.88
CA GLU A 129 9.92 21.12 2.16
C GLU A 129 10.82 19.88 2.05
N GLU A 130 10.77 19.21 0.90
CA GLU A 130 11.58 18.03 0.59
C GLU A 130 12.53 18.30 -0.58
N LYS A 131 13.84 18.22 -0.29
CA LYS A 131 14.91 18.46 -1.28
C LYS A 131 15.42 17.18 -1.93
N SER A 132 15.13 16.02 -1.34
CA SER A 132 15.63 14.73 -1.82
C SER A 132 14.72 14.22 -2.93
N LEU A 133 15.21 14.21 -4.17
CA LEU A 133 14.45 13.78 -5.36
C LEU A 133 14.57 12.27 -5.65
N ASN A 134 15.19 11.51 -4.75
CA ASN A 134 15.52 10.09 -4.96
C ASN A 134 14.88 9.16 -3.91
N LYS A 135 13.81 9.61 -3.23
CA LYS A 135 13.16 8.81 -2.18
C LYS A 135 12.18 7.79 -2.72
N CYS A 136 11.63 7.97 -3.94
CA CYS A 136 10.71 7.01 -4.54
C CYS A 136 11.43 5.68 -4.85
N VAL A 137 11.33 4.72 -3.93
CA VAL A 137 11.98 3.40 -4.05
C VAL A 137 11.52 2.62 -5.29
N PRO A 138 10.21 2.41 -5.54
CA PRO A 138 9.77 1.68 -6.73
C PRO A 138 10.04 2.43 -8.04
N GLY A 139 10.06 3.76 -8.03
CA GLY A 139 10.39 4.58 -9.21
C GLY A 139 11.90 4.73 -9.49
N GLY A 140 12.72 4.52 -8.47
CA GLY A 140 14.17 4.43 -8.57
C GLY A 140 14.84 5.60 -9.30
N LYS A 141 15.85 5.26 -10.12
CA LYS A 141 16.67 6.25 -10.85
C LYS A 141 15.87 7.01 -11.91
N GLU A 142 14.87 6.37 -12.51
CA GLU A 142 14.08 6.97 -13.59
C GLU A 142 13.22 8.12 -13.06
N THR A 143 12.44 7.88 -12.00
CA THR A 143 11.71 8.94 -11.30
C THR A 143 12.66 10.02 -10.80
N SER A 144 13.81 9.64 -10.21
CA SER A 144 14.79 10.63 -9.74
C SER A 144 15.32 11.55 -10.83
N LYS A 145 15.49 11.04 -12.05
CA LYS A 145 15.91 11.84 -13.20
C LYS A 145 14.79 12.78 -13.64
N LYS A 146 13.57 12.27 -13.78
CA LYS A 146 12.40 13.06 -14.22
C LYS A 146 12.04 14.16 -13.23
N LEU A 147 12.08 13.88 -11.93
CA LEU A 147 11.87 14.89 -10.90
C LEU A 147 12.91 16.02 -11.01
N LYS A 148 14.19 15.71 -11.25
CA LYS A 148 15.23 16.72 -11.48
C LYS A 148 14.98 17.55 -12.73
N GLU A 149 14.54 16.92 -13.82
CA GLU A 149 14.19 17.61 -15.06
C GLU A 149 13.03 18.60 -14.84
N LEU A 150 12.00 18.18 -14.09
CA LEU A 150 10.82 18.99 -13.82
C LEU A 150 11.07 20.18 -12.89
N VAL A 151 11.87 20.01 -11.83
CA VAL A 151 12.21 21.14 -10.93
C VAL A 151 13.24 22.10 -11.52
N ALA A 152 13.98 21.67 -12.55
CA ALA A 152 14.93 22.51 -13.27
C ALA A 152 14.28 23.28 -14.44
N ALA A 153 13.11 22.85 -14.89
CA ALA A 153 12.34 23.54 -15.92
C ALA A 153 11.55 24.70 -15.28
N PRO A 154 11.87 25.97 -15.61
CA PRO A 154 11.20 27.15 -15.05
C PRO A 154 9.76 27.31 -15.56
#